data_AF-A0A0A6P9D0-F1
#
_entry.id   AF-A0A0A6P9D0-F1
#
_cell.length_a   1.000
_cell.length_b   1.000
_cell.length_c   1.000
_cell.angle_alpha   90.00
_cell.angle_beta   90.00
_cell.angle_gamma   90.00
#
_symmetry.space_group_name_H-M   'P 1'
#
loop_
_entity.id
_entity.type
_entity.pdbx_description
1 polymer ?
#
loop_
_entity_poly.entity_id
_entity_poly.type
_entity_poly.pdbx_seq_one_letter_code
_entity_poly.pdbx_strand_id
1 'polypeptide(L)'
;MDFKSLKIITPDISTHNRFALDDKGLFVNGTCFYILLKEESVEHYLLVLSLLNSSVLEFFHKVTSGNTLYSKRFRYWTSYLKSYPIPDFRQAKSMITVNKLIANTRRLLQTTDKKEQEVLEQNNDQFIYRWFGLVDDDIKEIEKILRLHKA
;
A
#
# COMPACT_ATOMS: atom_id res chain seq x y z
N MET A 1 -7.40 20.57 -13.59
CA MET A 1 -8.71 20.25 -12.99
C MET A 1 -8.68 18.74 -12.77
N ASP A 2 -8.03 18.31 -11.70
CA ASP A 2 -7.47 16.93 -11.63
C ASP A 2 -8.32 16.03 -10.72
N PHE A 3 -9.53 16.47 -10.37
CA PHE A 3 -10.38 15.74 -9.43
C PHE A 3 -11.06 14.51 -10.06
N LYS A 4 -11.17 14.48 -11.41
CA LYS A 4 -11.84 13.41 -12.16
C LYS A 4 -10.92 12.26 -12.59
N SER A 5 -9.61 12.37 -12.36
CA SER A 5 -8.67 11.33 -12.76
C SER A 5 -8.65 10.18 -11.74
N LEU A 6 -8.30 9.00 -12.23
CA LEU A 6 -7.94 7.85 -11.40
C LEU A 6 -6.83 8.27 -10.42
N LYS A 7 -7.01 7.99 -9.13
CA LYS A 7 -6.05 8.38 -8.09
C LYS A 7 -6.08 7.42 -6.92
N ILE A 8 -4.99 7.35 -6.18
CA ILE A 8 -4.95 6.64 -4.89
C ILE A 8 -5.18 7.66 -3.79
N ILE A 9 -6.03 7.36 -2.82
CA ILE A 9 -6.35 8.24 -1.70
C ILE A 9 -5.93 7.61 -0.37
N THR A 10 -5.54 8.44 0.59
CA THR A 10 -5.18 8.01 1.96
C THR A 10 -5.56 9.09 2.97
N PRO A 11 -5.99 8.77 4.20
CA PRO A 11 -6.13 9.77 5.26
C PRO A 11 -4.76 10.37 5.66
N ASP A 12 -4.76 11.61 6.15
CA ASP A 12 -3.56 12.27 6.73
C ASP A 12 -3.03 11.47 7.92
N ILE A 13 -3.92 10.94 8.77
CA ILE A 13 -3.56 10.24 10.00
C ILE A 13 -4.24 8.87 10.04
N SER A 14 -3.46 7.81 10.24
CA SER A 14 -3.97 6.43 10.39
C SER A 14 -3.03 5.58 11.28
N THR A 15 -3.55 4.50 11.87
CA THR A 15 -2.75 3.55 12.67
C THR A 15 -2.03 2.49 11.84
N HIS A 16 -2.47 2.30 10.59
CA HIS A 16 -1.97 1.33 9.62
C HIS A 16 -2.15 1.91 8.20
N ASN A 17 -1.60 1.24 7.18
CA ASN A 17 -1.78 1.64 5.79
C ASN A 17 -3.28 1.60 5.43
N ARG A 18 -3.80 2.69 4.85
CA ARG A 18 -5.20 2.80 4.43
C ARG A 18 -5.30 3.52 3.10
N PHE A 19 -4.76 2.90 2.06
CA PHE A 19 -4.80 3.42 0.71
C PHE A 19 -5.99 2.81 -0.05
N ALA A 20 -6.74 3.65 -0.77
CA ALA A 20 -7.86 3.22 -1.60
C ALA A 20 -7.70 3.76 -3.03
N LEU A 21 -8.30 3.06 -3.99
CA LEU A 21 -8.42 3.56 -5.36
C LEU A 21 -9.70 4.39 -5.48
N ASP A 22 -9.58 5.61 -6.01
CA ASP A 22 -10.71 6.41 -6.45
C ASP A 22 -10.75 6.44 -7.98
N ASP A 23 -11.66 5.66 -8.53
CA ASP A 23 -12.01 5.58 -9.95
C ASP A 23 -13.30 6.35 -10.28
N LYS A 24 -13.92 7.02 -9.30
CA LYS A 24 -15.19 7.75 -9.43
C LYS A 24 -15.02 9.26 -9.41
N GLY A 25 -13.81 9.75 -9.18
CA GLY A 25 -13.50 11.18 -9.14
C GLY A 25 -14.09 11.87 -7.92
N LEU A 26 -14.07 11.20 -6.76
CA LEU A 26 -14.57 11.74 -5.51
C LEU A 26 -13.75 12.96 -5.05
N PHE A 27 -14.43 13.88 -4.39
CA PHE A 27 -13.76 15.03 -3.78
C PHE A 27 -13.06 14.61 -2.50
N VAL A 28 -11.76 14.89 -2.42
CA VAL A 28 -10.93 14.59 -1.26
C VAL A 28 -10.90 15.83 -0.37
N ASN A 29 -11.36 15.71 0.88
CA ASN A 29 -11.37 16.82 1.84
C ASN A 29 -9.97 17.07 2.44
N GLY A 30 -9.83 18.11 3.26
CA GLY A 30 -8.53 18.51 3.85
C GLY A 30 -7.90 17.53 4.83
N THR A 31 -8.54 16.40 5.14
CA THR A 31 -8.00 15.34 6.02
C THR A 31 -7.51 14.11 5.25
N CYS A 32 -7.54 14.16 3.93
CA CYS A 32 -7.09 13.09 3.05
C CYS A 32 -6.15 13.67 1.98
N PHE A 33 -5.20 12.84 1.55
CA PHE A 33 -4.33 13.13 0.42
C PHE A 33 -4.65 12.21 -0.74
N TYR A 34 -4.24 12.61 -1.94
CA TYR A 34 -4.29 11.76 -3.11
C TYR A 34 -2.94 11.72 -3.82
N ILE A 35 -2.69 10.60 -4.49
CA ILE A 35 -1.50 10.29 -5.26
C ILE A 35 -1.94 10.10 -6.71
N LEU A 36 -1.36 10.90 -7.59
CA LEU A 36 -1.45 10.73 -9.04
C LEU A 36 -0.16 10.06 -9.52
N LEU A 37 -0.31 8.95 -10.23
CA LEU A 37 0.80 8.27 -10.89
C LEU A 37 1.03 8.90 -12.26
N LYS A 38 2.29 9.01 -12.67
CA LYS A 38 2.65 9.53 -14.00
C LYS A 38 2.17 8.62 -15.13
N GLU A 39 2.13 7.31 -14.87
CA GLU A 39 1.54 6.34 -15.77
C GLU A 39 0.08 6.12 -15.38
N GLU A 40 -0.84 6.34 -16.31
CA GLU A 40 -2.28 6.34 -16.05
C GLU A 40 -2.95 4.97 -16.27
N SER A 41 -2.18 3.89 -16.40
CA SER A 41 -2.76 2.55 -16.59
C SER A 41 -3.38 2.03 -15.28
N VAL A 42 -4.60 1.48 -15.36
CA VAL A 42 -5.29 0.89 -14.20
C VAL A 42 -4.43 -0.19 -13.54
N GLU A 43 -3.71 -0.97 -14.33
CA GLU A 43 -2.82 -2.02 -13.82
C GLU A 43 -1.67 -1.45 -13.00
N HIS A 44 -1.05 -0.35 -13.43
CA HIS A 44 -0.02 0.32 -12.65
C HIS A 44 -0.55 0.86 -11.31
N TYR A 45 -1.76 1.44 -11.33
CA TYR A 45 -2.45 1.85 -10.10
C TYR A 45 -2.72 0.67 -9.16
N LEU A 46 -3.16 -0.47 -9.68
CA LEU A 46 -3.37 -1.68 -8.86
C LEU A 46 -2.07 -2.20 -8.26
N LEU A 47 -0.96 -2.19 -9.01
CA LEU A 47 0.35 -2.59 -8.51
C LEU A 47 0.83 -1.68 -7.39
N VAL A 48 0.79 -0.37 -7.60
CA VAL A 48 1.19 0.59 -6.56
C VAL A 48 0.27 0.51 -5.35
N LEU A 49 -1.05 0.35 -5.54
CA LEU A 49 -1.99 0.17 -4.45
C LEU A 49 -1.69 -1.10 -3.63
N SER A 50 -1.34 -2.20 -4.28
CA SER A 50 -0.96 -3.46 -3.62
C SER A 50 0.27 -3.25 -2.72
N LEU A 51 1.25 -2.49 -3.21
CA LEU A 51 2.45 -2.16 -2.47
C LEU A 51 2.18 -1.22 -1.30
N LEU A 52 1.39 -0.17 -1.52
CA LEU A 52 1.08 0.82 -0.50
C LEU A 52 0.29 0.24 0.67
N ASN A 53 -0.47 -0.83 0.45
CA ASN A 53 -1.18 -1.55 1.51
C ASN A 53 -0.41 -2.79 2.04
N SER A 54 0.85 -2.99 1.65
CA SER A 54 1.65 -4.12 2.13
C SER A 54 2.28 -3.88 3.50
N SER A 55 2.58 -4.98 4.19
CA SER A 55 3.32 -4.99 5.45
C SER A 55 4.73 -4.42 5.31
N VAL A 56 5.41 -4.63 4.17
CA VAL A 56 6.74 -4.03 3.89
C VAL A 56 6.66 -2.52 3.94
N LEU A 57 5.67 -1.92 3.25
CA LEU A 57 5.53 -0.47 3.20
C LEU A 57 5.01 0.09 4.52
N GLU A 58 4.15 -0.63 5.24
CA GLU A 58 3.75 -0.22 6.58
C GLU A 58 4.95 -0.15 7.51
N PHE A 59 5.78 -1.20 7.51
CA PHE A 59 7.00 -1.25 8.29
C PHE A 59 7.95 -0.12 7.92
N PHE A 60 8.22 0.07 6.63
CA PHE A 60 9.07 1.15 6.13
C PHE A 60 8.55 2.51 6.62
N HIS A 61 7.26 2.80 6.42
CA HIS A 61 6.65 4.05 6.86
C HIS A 61 6.82 4.28 8.36
N LYS A 62 6.53 3.26 9.18
CA LYS A 62 6.61 3.35 10.64
C LYS A 62 8.04 3.60 11.13
N VAL A 63 9.05 3.00 10.48
CA VAL A 63 10.45 3.18 10.84
C VAL A 63 11.00 4.54 10.36
N THR A 64 10.60 5.02 9.18
CA THR A 64 11.19 6.24 8.59
C THR A 64 10.46 7.53 8.91
N SER A 65 9.16 7.49 9.24
CA SER A 65 8.37 8.71 9.45
C SER A 65 8.69 9.43 10.76
N GLY A 66 9.37 8.78 11.70
CA GLY A 66 9.94 9.36 12.93
C GLY A 66 8.93 9.95 13.92
N ASN A 67 7.64 10.01 13.58
CA ASN A 67 6.60 10.70 14.34
C ASN A 67 5.38 9.79 14.54
N THR A 68 5.43 8.93 15.54
CA THR A 68 4.20 8.41 16.14
C THR A 68 3.50 9.57 16.84
N LEU A 69 2.34 9.98 16.32
CA LEU A 69 1.41 10.81 17.07
C LEU A 69 0.89 10.02 18.28
N TYR A 70 0.20 10.70 19.20
CA TYR A 70 -0.49 10.06 20.32
C TYR A 70 -1.27 8.81 19.86
N SER A 71 -1.23 7.75 20.67
CA SER A 71 -1.97 6.50 20.44
C SER A 71 -1.59 5.73 19.16
N LYS A 72 -0.28 5.62 18.85
CA LYS A 72 0.25 4.80 17.73
C LYS A 72 -0.31 5.18 16.35
N ARG A 73 -0.62 6.47 16.16
CA ARG A 73 -1.09 7.01 14.87
C ARG A 73 0.08 7.59 14.08
N PHE A 74 0.07 7.40 12.78
CA PHE A 74 1.11 7.85 11.86
C PHE A 74 0.54 8.85 10.86
N ARG A 75 1.39 9.79 10.43
CA ARG A 75 1.03 10.81 9.45
C ARG A 75 1.54 10.44 8.06
N TYR A 76 0.64 10.34 7.09
CA TYR A 76 0.95 10.02 5.68
C TYR A 76 1.16 11.29 4.84
N TRP A 77 2.08 12.15 5.27
CA TRP A 77 2.40 13.42 4.59
C TRP A 77 3.23 13.20 3.31
N THR A 78 3.11 14.12 2.35
CA THR A 78 3.81 14.06 1.05
C THR A 78 5.33 13.87 1.16
N SER A 79 5.97 14.43 2.19
CA SER A 79 7.41 14.31 2.41
C SER A 79 7.85 12.87 2.68
N TYR A 80 7.04 12.09 3.40
CA TYR A 80 7.32 10.68 3.65
C TYR A 80 7.02 9.81 2.43
N LEU A 81 5.91 10.09 1.74
CA LEU A 81 5.53 9.33 0.54
C LEU A 81 6.58 9.44 -0.58
N LYS A 82 7.28 10.57 -0.68
CA LYS A 82 8.37 10.78 -1.65
C LYS A 82 9.59 9.87 -1.43
N SER A 83 9.80 9.36 -0.22
CA SER A 83 10.92 8.46 0.08
C SER A 83 10.53 6.98 -0.01
N TYR A 84 9.31 6.66 -0.41
CA TYR A 84 8.87 5.27 -0.47
C TYR A 84 9.65 4.50 -1.54
N PRO A 85 10.11 3.27 -1.22
CA PRO A 85 10.80 2.43 -2.18
C PRO A 85 9.79 1.81 -3.14
N ILE A 86 9.32 2.58 -4.13
CA ILE A 86 8.44 2.08 -5.18
C ILE A 86 9.30 1.34 -6.21
N PRO A 87 9.17 0.01 -6.36
CA PRO A 87 9.94 -0.75 -7.32
C PRO A 87 9.47 -0.42 -8.73
N ASP A 88 10.39 -0.52 -9.70
CA ASP A 88 10.01 -0.49 -11.11
C ASP A 88 9.40 -1.83 -11.50
N PHE A 89 8.07 -1.93 -11.46
CA PHE A 89 7.33 -3.14 -11.84
C PHE A 89 7.52 -3.55 -13.30
N ARG A 90 8.12 -2.71 -14.17
CA ARG A 90 8.46 -3.07 -15.56
C ARG A 90 9.74 -3.88 -15.65
N GLN A 91 10.62 -3.71 -14.67
CA GLN A 91 11.86 -4.49 -14.52
C GLN A 91 11.64 -5.77 -13.71
N ALA A 92 10.37 -6.13 -13.47
CA ALA A 92 10.00 -7.31 -12.72
C ALA A 92 10.69 -8.55 -13.30
N LYS A 93 11.46 -9.24 -12.45
CA LYS A 93 12.03 -10.55 -12.79
C LYS A 93 10.94 -11.63 -12.97
N SER A 94 9.69 -11.36 -12.62
CA SER A 94 8.57 -12.30 -12.69
C SER A 94 7.25 -11.63 -13.09
N MET A 95 6.91 -11.70 -14.37
CA MET A 95 5.59 -11.29 -14.90
C MET A 95 4.44 -12.02 -14.20
N ILE A 96 4.68 -13.25 -13.76
CA ILE A 96 3.69 -14.04 -13.00
C ILE A 96 3.34 -13.34 -11.68
N THR A 97 4.33 -12.81 -10.97
CA THR A 97 4.11 -12.09 -9.70
C THR A 97 3.32 -10.82 -9.94
N VAL A 98 3.68 -10.05 -10.98
CA VAL A 98 2.96 -8.83 -11.38
C VAL A 98 1.49 -9.14 -11.66
N ASN A 99 1.20 -10.15 -12.49
CA ASN A 99 -0.16 -10.54 -12.84
C ASN A 99 -0.97 -10.99 -11.62
N LYS A 100 -0.34 -11.72 -10.69
CA LYS A 100 -0.99 -12.14 -9.43
C LYS A 100 -1.33 -10.95 -8.53
N LEU A 101 -0.40 -10.00 -8.38
CA LEU A 101 -0.66 -8.77 -7.60
C LEU A 101 -1.81 -7.96 -8.20
N ILE A 102 -1.83 -7.79 -9.53
CA ILE A 102 -2.93 -7.10 -10.22
C ILE A 102 -4.26 -7.83 -9.99
N ALA A 103 -4.30 -9.15 -10.20
CA ALA A 103 -5.51 -9.95 -10.06
C ALA A 103 -6.05 -9.94 -8.63
N ASN A 104 -5.18 -10.16 -7.63
CA ASN A 104 -5.56 -10.13 -6.22
C ASN A 104 -6.07 -8.76 -5.80
N THR A 105 -5.37 -7.69 -6.20
CA THR A 105 -5.77 -6.32 -5.83
C THR A 105 -7.08 -5.92 -6.49
N ARG A 106 -7.30 -6.31 -7.75
CA ARG A 106 -8.61 -6.13 -8.41
C ARG A 106 -9.72 -6.87 -7.67
N ARG A 107 -9.45 -8.10 -7.20
CA ARG A 107 -10.42 -8.88 -6.42
C ARG A 107 -10.70 -8.23 -5.05
N LEU A 108 -9.67 -7.72 -4.37
CA LEU A 108 -9.79 -6.99 -3.11
C LEU A 108 -10.74 -5.79 -3.23
N LEU A 109 -10.66 -5.04 -4.33
CA LEU A 109 -11.54 -3.89 -4.58
C LEU A 109 -13.02 -4.27 -4.82
N GLN A 110 -13.32 -5.54 -5.09
CA GLN A 110 -14.66 -6.01 -5.45
C GLN A 110 -15.32 -6.85 -4.35
N THR A 111 -14.52 -7.52 -3.51
CA THR A 111 -15.06 -8.40 -2.47
C THR A 111 -15.44 -7.63 -1.21
N THR A 112 -16.51 -8.09 -0.55
CA THR A 112 -16.94 -7.63 0.78
C THR A 112 -16.71 -8.68 1.87
N ASP A 113 -16.22 -9.88 1.49
CA ASP A 113 -15.89 -10.94 2.43
C ASP A 113 -14.55 -10.66 3.10
N LYS A 114 -14.58 -10.39 4.41
CA LYS A 114 -13.39 -10.10 5.20
C LYS A 114 -12.37 -11.23 5.21
N LYS A 115 -12.81 -12.50 5.19
CA LYS A 115 -11.87 -13.63 5.18
C LYS A 115 -11.14 -13.70 3.85
N GLU A 116 -11.85 -13.47 2.75
CA GLU A 116 -11.24 -13.39 1.42
C GLU A 116 -10.26 -12.22 1.34
N GLN A 117 -10.62 -11.05 1.89
CA GLN A 117 -9.74 -9.88 1.95
C GLN A 117 -8.43 -10.21 2.68
N GLU A 118 -8.52 -10.77 3.89
CA GLU A 118 -7.33 -11.15 4.67
C GLU A 118 -6.42 -12.14 3.92
N VAL A 119 -6.99 -13.14 3.24
CA VAL A 119 -6.21 -14.11 2.44
C VAL A 119 -5.53 -13.44 1.25
N LEU A 120 -6.22 -12.55 0.54
CA LEU A 120 -5.66 -11.84 -0.62
C LEU A 120 -4.55 -10.85 -0.20
N GLU A 121 -4.75 -10.14 0.91
CA GLU A 121 -3.75 -9.24 1.51
C GLU A 121 -2.49 -10.03 1.91
N GLN A 122 -2.65 -11.15 2.61
CA GLN A 122 -1.53 -12.03 2.98
C GLN A 122 -0.78 -12.57 1.75
N ASN A 123 -1.51 -12.96 0.70
CA ASN A 123 -0.89 -13.41 -0.55
C ASN A 123 -0.09 -12.29 -1.24
N ASN A 124 -0.63 -11.06 -1.25
CA ASN A 124 0.08 -9.90 -1.77
C ASN A 124 1.35 -9.62 -0.98
N ASP A 125 1.29 -9.67 0.36
CA ASP A 125 2.47 -9.54 1.22
C ASP A 125 3.53 -10.58 0.88
N GLN A 126 3.17 -11.85 0.68
CA GLN A 126 4.13 -12.89 0.29
C GLN A 126 4.81 -12.59 -1.06
N PHE A 127 4.08 -12.07 -2.03
CA PHE A 127 4.67 -11.68 -3.31
C PHE A 127 5.61 -10.48 -3.17
N ILE A 128 5.26 -9.52 -2.33
CA ILE A 128 6.03 -8.30 -2.11
C ILE A 128 7.28 -8.61 -1.28
N TYR A 129 7.20 -9.45 -0.24
CA TYR A 129 8.37 -9.91 0.50
C TYR A 129 9.44 -10.51 -0.41
N ARG A 130 9.02 -11.43 -1.30
CA ARG A 130 9.91 -12.03 -2.30
C ARG A 130 10.47 -11.01 -3.28
N TRP A 131 9.68 -10.00 -3.64
CA TRP A 131 10.12 -8.93 -4.53
C TRP A 131 11.27 -8.12 -3.92
N PHE A 132 11.16 -7.78 -2.64
CA PHE A 132 12.21 -7.07 -1.89
C PHE A 132 13.37 -7.99 -1.49
N GLY A 133 13.31 -9.29 -1.80
CA GLY A 133 14.34 -10.26 -1.45
C GLY A 133 14.43 -10.55 0.05
N LEU A 134 13.33 -10.33 0.78
CA LEU A 134 13.26 -10.53 2.22
C LEU A 134 13.23 -12.03 2.55
N VAL A 135 14.09 -12.45 3.47
CA VAL A 135 14.14 -13.83 3.95
C VAL A 135 13.22 -14.03 5.16
N ASP A 136 13.01 -15.28 5.57
CA ASP A 136 12.07 -15.62 6.65
C ASP A 136 12.33 -14.84 7.95
N ASP A 137 13.60 -14.58 8.30
CA ASP A 137 13.94 -13.83 9.51
C ASP A 137 13.62 -12.33 9.37
N ASP A 138 13.82 -11.74 8.20
CA ASP A 138 13.38 -10.36 7.92
C ASP A 138 11.86 -10.24 8.03
N ILE A 139 11.14 -11.19 7.43
CA ILE A 139 9.68 -11.24 7.44
C ILE A 139 9.17 -11.37 8.88
N LYS A 140 9.75 -12.27 9.68
CA LYS A 140 9.38 -12.44 11.09
C LYS A 140 9.58 -11.15 11.88
N GLU A 141 10.68 -10.44 11.68
CA GLU A 141 10.96 -9.20 12.42
C GLU A 141 9.99 -8.07 11.99
N ILE A 142 9.72 -7.93 10.68
CA ILE A 142 8.70 -7.01 10.16
C ILE A 142 7.34 -7.29 10.82
N GLU A 143 6.86 -8.53 10.74
CA GLU A 143 5.56 -8.95 11.28
C GLU A 143 5.47 -8.74 12.79
N LYS A 144 6.55 -9.04 13.52
CA LYS A 144 6.64 -8.81 14.97
C LYS A 144 6.55 -7.32 15.30
N ILE A 145 7.29 -6.46 14.61
CA ILE A 145 7.24 -5.01 14.82
C ILE A 145 5.84 -4.48 14.51
N LEU A 146 5.21 -4.91 13.43
CA LEU A 146 3.86 -4.49 13.09
C LEU A 146 2.83 -4.94 14.13
N ARG A 147 2.95 -6.17 14.68
CA ARG A 147 2.08 -6.66 15.77
C ARG A 147 2.19 -5.83 17.04
N LEU A 148 3.39 -5.37 17.42
CA LEU A 148 3.56 -4.46 18.57
C LEU A 148 2.83 -3.12 18.39
N HIS A 149 2.58 -2.72 17.14
CA HIS A 149 1.89 -1.49 16.78
C HIS A 149 0.39 -1.67 16.49
N LYS A 150 -0.14 -2.90 16.43
CA LYS A 150 -1.58 -3.13 16.45
C LYS A 150 -2.12 -2.72 17.83
N ALA A 151 -3.13 -1.85 17.84
CA ALA A 151 -3.83 -1.40 19.04
C ALA A 151 -4.94 -2.38 19.40
#